data_AF-A0A655AKB2-F1
#
_entry.id   AF-A0A655AKB2-F1
#
_cell.length_a   1.000
_cell.length_b   1.000
_cell.length_c   1.000
_cell.angle_alpha   90.00
_cell.angle_beta   90.00
_cell.angle_gamma   90.00
#
_symmetry.space_group_name_H-M   'P 1'
#
loop_
_entity.id
_entity.type
_entity.pdbx_description
1 polymer ?
#
loop_
_entity_poly.entity_id
_entity_poly.type
_entity_poly.pdbx_seq_one_letter_code
_entity_poly.pdbx_strand_id
1 'polypeptide(L)' 'MPATVEVPVACVLDVAKDDKAGETVGAAVMTAAVAAARRMAQPGDTVLLAPAGASFDQFTGYADRGEAFATAVRAVIR' A
#
# COMPACT_ATOMS: atom_id res chain seq x y z
N MET A 1 -3.78 6.45 33.11
CA MET A 1 -2.71 6.59 32.11
C MET A 1 -3.05 5.64 30.98
N PRO A 2 -3.49 6.09 29.79
CA PRO A 2 -3.65 5.16 28.69
C PRO A 2 -2.25 4.61 28.36
N ALA A 3 -2.12 3.29 28.26
CA ALA A 3 -0.90 2.68 27.75
C ALA A 3 -0.59 3.30 26.39
N THR A 4 0.66 3.72 26.17
CA THR A 4 1.14 4.13 24.86
C THR A 4 0.98 2.95 23.91
N VAL A 5 -0.04 2.98 23.06
CA VAL A 5 -0.18 2.01 21.97
C VAL A 5 0.92 2.32 20.98
N GLU A 6 1.92 1.46 20.91
CA GLU A 6 2.96 1.55 19.90
C GLU A 6 2.33 1.21 18.55
N VAL A 7 2.36 2.15 17.60
CA VAL A 7 1.84 1.90 16.25
C VAL A 7 2.93 1.18 15.48
N PRO A 8 2.76 -0.09 15.11
CA PRO A 8 3.78 -0.82 14.39
C PRO A 8 4.02 -0.17 13.02
N VAL A 9 5.30 0.06 12.68
CA VAL A 9 5.71 0.62 11.39
C VAL A 9 6.35 -0.49 10.57
N ALA A 10 5.76 -0.80 9.42
CA ALA A 10 6.36 -1.71 8.44
C ALA A 10 7.04 -0.90 7.34
N CYS A 11 8.36 -1.10 7.18
CA CYS A 11 9.08 -0.61 6.03
C CYS A 11 8.88 -1.57 4.85
N VAL A 12 8.47 -1.04 3.70
CA VAL A 12 8.18 -1.84 2.50
C VAL A 12 9.23 -1.49 1.45
N LEU A 13 10.38 -2.17 1.49
CA LEU A 13 11.54 -1.88 0.63
C LEU A 13 11.82 -2.95 -0.43
N ASP A 14 11.12 -4.08 -0.40
CA ASP A 14 11.36 -5.17 -1.34
C ASP A 14 10.33 -5.16 -2.47
N VAL A 15 10.35 -4.11 -3.30
CA VAL A 15 9.79 -4.21 -4.65
C VAL A 15 10.77 -5.06 -5.46
N ALA A 16 10.75 -6.37 -5.21
CA ALA A 16 11.46 -7.33 -6.03
C ALA A 16 11.04 -7.07 -7.49
N LYS A 17 12.03 -7.04 -8.39
CA LYS A 17 11.82 -6.95 -9.83
C LYS A 17 11.11 -8.22 -10.31
N ASP A 18 9.82 -8.35 -10.03
CA ASP A 18 8.97 -9.21 -10.82
C ASP A 18 8.79 -8.45 -12.13
N ASP A 19 9.60 -8.81 -13.13
CA ASP A 19 9.50 -8.30 -14.50
C ASP A 19 8.20 -8.80 -15.16
N LYS A 20 7.04 -8.49 -14.57
CA LYS A 20 5.76 -8.62 -15.24
C LYS A 20 5.70 -7.50 -16.27
N ALA A 21 5.84 -7.88 -17.54
CA ALA A 21 5.74 -6.95 -18.65
C ALA A 21 4.47 -6.08 -18.54
N GLY A 22 4.66 -4.78 -18.28
CA GLY A 22 3.59 -3.79 -18.15
C GLY A 22 3.26 -3.33 -16.72
N GLU A 23 3.92 -3.85 -15.68
CA GLU A 23 3.72 -3.39 -14.30
C GLU A 23 4.47 -2.07 -14.04
N THR A 24 3.76 -1.04 -13.55
CA THR A 24 4.35 0.26 -13.22
C THR A 24 5.00 0.21 -11.83
N VAL A 25 5.99 1.08 -11.59
CA VAL A 25 6.61 1.24 -10.26
C VAL A 25 5.56 1.53 -9.19
N GLY A 26 4.59 2.40 -9.48
CA GLY A 26 3.48 2.72 -8.57
C GLY A 26 2.60 1.51 -8.23
N ALA A 27 2.28 0.66 -9.22
CA ALA A 27 1.51 -0.56 -8.99
C ALA A 27 2.26 -1.56 -8.11
N ALA A 28 3.56 -1.74 -8.36
CA ALA A 28 4.40 -2.67 -7.59
C ALA A 28 4.55 -2.20 -6.13
N VAL A 29 4.81 -0.90 -5.92
CA VAL A 29 4.86 -0.28 -4.58
C VAL A 29 3.53 -0.46 -3.85
N MET A 30 2.41 -0.20 -4.52
CA MET A 30 1.10 -0.28 -3.89
C MET A 30 0.71 -1.72 -3.52
N THR A 31 1.06 -2.68 -4.37
CA THR A 31 0.88 -4.11 -4.08
C THR A 31 1.63 -4.50 -2.82
N ALA A 32 2.90 -4.11 -2.70
CA ALA A 32 3.71 -4.41 -1.52
C ALA A 32 3.17 -3.73 -0.26
N ALA A 33 2.73 -2.47 -0.36
CA ALA A 33 2.14 -1.71 0.76
C ALA A 33 0.84 -2.35 1.28
N VAL A 34 -0.07 -2.72 0.37
CA VAL A 34 -1.34 -3.38 0.73
C VAL A 34 -1.09 -4.77 1.31
N ALA A 35 -0.13 -5.52 0.79
CA ALA A 35 0.26 -6.81 1.35
C ALA A 35 0.79 -6.69 2.78
N ALA A 36 1.59 -5.65 3.07
CA ALA A 36 2.05 -5.37 4.43
C ALA A 36 0.89 -5.00 5.34
N ALA A 37 0.00 -4.10 4.92
CA ALA A 37 -1.17 -3.70 5.67
C ALA A 37 -2.08 -4.90 6.00
N ARG A 38 -2.30 -5.82 5.05
CA ARG A 38 -3.10 -7.04 5.27
C ARG A 38 -2.50 -7.97 6.31
N ARG A 39 -1.18 -8.06 6.43
CA ARG A 39 -0.52 -8.87 7.47
C ARG A 39 -0.68 -8.28 8.87
N MET A 40 -0.88 -6.96 8.97
CA MET A 40 -0.97 -6.23 10.23
C MET A 40 -2.42 -6.09 10.71
N ALA A 41 -3.35 -5.85 9.78
CA ALA A 41 -4.76 -5.60 10.09
C ALA A 41 -5.46 -6.85 10.65
N GLN A 42 -6.32 -6.63 11.65
CA GLN A 42 -7.22 -7.62 12.24
C GLN A 42 -8.68 -7.38 11.82
N PRO A 43 -9.59 -8.36 11.99
CA PRO A 43 -11.01 -8.13 11.78
C PRO A 43 -11.52 -6.95 12.62
N GLY A 44 -12.16 -5.99 11.97
CA GLY A 44 -12.64 -4.76 12.59
C GLY A 44 -11.74 -3.54 12.38
N ASP A 45 -10.49 -3.73 11.95
CA ASP A 45 -9.59 -2.62 11.63
C ASP A 45 -9.96 -1.94 10.31
N THR A 46 -9.60 -0.66 10.20
CA THR A 46 -9.70 0.12 8.96
C THR A 46 -8.30 0.40 8.41
N VAL A 47 -8.09 0.06 7.13
CA VAL A 47 -6.87 0.41 6.41
C VAL A 47 -7.14 1.69 5.59
N LEU A 48 -6.40 2.76 5.89
CA LEU A 48 -6.52 4.06 5.22
C LEU A 48 -5.26 4.38 4.40
N LEU A 49 -5.43 4.71 3.13
CA LEU A 49 -4.38 5.31 2.31
C LEU A 49 -4.28 6.82 2.61
N ALA A 50 -3.28 7.24 3.39
CA ALA A 50 -3.06 8.63 3.79
C ALA A 50 -1.62 9.14 3.43
N PRO A 51 -1.32 9.37 2.14
CA PRO A 51 -0.01 9.84 1.71
C PRO A 51 0.20 11.33 2.05
N ALA A 52 1.34 11.67 2.63
CA ALA A 52 1.69 13.03 3.06
C ALA A 52 2.16 13.96 1.91
N GLY A 53 2.23 13.49 0.66
CA GLY A 53 2.87 14.21 -0.45
C GLY A 53 2.26 13.99 -1.84
N ALA A 54 2.78 14.77 -2.81
CA ALA A 54 2.44 14.68 -4.23
C ALA A 54 2.73 13.28 -4.79
N SER A 55 2.07 12.91 -5.88
CA SER A 55 2.07 11.54 -6.44
C SER A 55 2.96 11.38 -7.67
N PHE A 56 3.51 12.48 -8.20
CA PHE A 56 4.13 12.51 -9.53
C PHE A 56 5.50 11.82 -9.64
N ASP A 57 6.06 11.37 -8.53
CA ASP A 57 7.31 10.61 -8.48
C ASP A 57 7.11 9.12 -8.80
N GLN A 58 5.94 8.56 -8.48
CA GLN A 58 5.65 7.13 -8.61
C GLN A 58 4.37 6.82 -9.41
N PHE A 59 3.53 7.83 -9.63
CA PHE A 59 2.22 7.71 -10.29
C PHE A 59 2.00 8.86 -11.27
N THR A 60 1.08 8.68 -12.21
CA THR A 60 0.68 9.76 -13.14
C THR A 60 -0.15 10.84 -12.46
N GLY A 61 -0.71 10.55 -11.28
CA GLY A 61 -1.44 11.50 -10.45
C GLY A 61 -2.15 10.84 -9.27
N TYR A 62 -2.94 11.63 -8.54
CA TYR A 62 -3.64 11.14 -7.33
C TYR A 62 -4.67 10.05 -7.64
N ALA A 63 -5.36 10.14 -8.78
CA ALA A 63 -6.38 9.19 -9.20
C ALA A 63 -5.77 7.82 -9.52
N ASP A 64 -4.65 7.82 -10.25
CA ASP A 64 -3.87 6.63 -10.58
C ASP A 64 -3.34 5.93 -9.31
N ARG A 65 -2.83 6.70 -8.33
CA ARG A 65 -2.46 6.17 -7.02
C ARG A 65 -3.63 5.53 -6.26
N GLY A 66 -4.81 6.15 -6.32
CA GLY A 66 -6.03 5.61 -5.71
C GLY A 66 -6.50 4.32 -6.38
N GLU A 67 -6.45 4.27 -7.71
CA GLU A 67 -6.83 3.08 -8.48
C GLU A 67 -5.87 1.91 -8.23
N ALA A 68 -4.56 2.19 -8.17
CA ALA A 68 -3.56 1.19 -7.79
C ALA A 68 -3.86 0.59 -6.41
N PHE A 69 -4.29 1.42 -5.45
CA PHE A 69 -4.67 0.94 -4.12
C PHE A 69 -5.92 0.06 -4.16
N ALA A 70 -6.98 0.52 -4.82
CA ALA A 70 -8.22 -0.25 -4.96
C ALA A 70 -7.97 -1.60 -5.65
N THR A 71 -7.16 -1.62 -6.71
CA THR A 71 -6.76 -2.83 -7.42
C THR A 71 -6.00 -3.79 -6.52
N ALA A 72 -4.96 -3.32 -5.81
CA ALA A 72 -4.17 -4.15 -4.90
C ALA A 72 -5.03 -4.71 -3.74
N VAL A 73 -5.93 -3.91 -3.18
CA VAL A 73 -6.87 -4.35 -2.13
C VAL A 73 -7.79 -5.47 -2.63
N ARG A 74 -8.36 -5.32 -3.82
CA ARG A 74 -9.22 -6.36 -4.43
C ARG A 74 -8.46 -7.67 -4.67
N ALA A 75 -7.16 -7.62 -4.93
CA ALA A 75 -6.35 -8.81 -5.13
C ALA A 75 -6.13 -9.63 -3.84
N VAL A 76 -6.17 -9.00 -2.65
CA VAL A 76 -5.88 -9.66 -1.36
C VAL A 76 -7.11 -9.94 -0.48
N ILE A 77 -8.30 -9.48 -0.87
CA ILE A 77 -9.56 -9.69 -0.13
C ILE A 77 -10.39 -10.86 -0.69
N ARG A 78 -9.87 -11.62 -1.65
CA ARG A 78 -10.52 -12.86 -2.09
C ARG A 78 -10.55 -13.93 -1.00
#